data_AF-A0A951NI97-F1
#
_entry.id   AF-A0A951NI97-F1
#
_cell.length_a   1.000
_cell.length_b   1.000
_cell.length_c   1.000
_cell.angle_alpha   90.00
_cell.angle_beta   90.00
_cell.angle_gamma   90.00
#
_symmetry.space_group_name_H-M   'P 1'
#
loop_
_entity.id
_entity.type
_entity.pdbx_description
1 polymer ?
#
loop_
_entity_poly.entity_id
_entity_poly.type
_entity_poly.pdbx_seq_one_letter_code
_entity_poly.pdbx_strand_id
1 'polypeptide(L)'
;MRIGVLTGGGDCPGLNAVIRAVVRKGTVVHGHEFVGFRDGWKGPLEGLTMPLGVTQTRGILPRGGTILGSSRTNPIKVDGGVERIEANLRELGVDALIAIGGEDTLGVATSLAAHGLNVVGVPKTIDNDLSGTDYTFGFDTAVQVAVEAIDR
;
A
#
# COMPACT_ATOMS: atom_id res chain seq x y z
N MET A 1 16.48 -8.05 -3.08
CA MET A 1 15.21 -8.37 -2.40
C MET A 1 14.07 -8.22 -3.38
N ARG A 2 13.01 -9.01 -3.17
CA ARG A 2 11.72 -8.89 -3.85
C ARG A 2 10.69 -8.35 -2.85
N ILE A 3 10.06 -7.24 -3.18
CA ILE A 3 9.22 -6.47 -2.26
C ILE A 3 7.77 -6.46 -2.74
N GLY A 4 6.84 -6.81 -1.87
CA GLY A 4 5.40 -6.69 -2.13
C GLY A 4 4.89 -5.29 -1.82
N VAL A 5 3.98 -4.77 -2.63
CA VAL A 5 3.31 -3.47 -2.40
C VAL A 5 1.81 -3.67 -2.44
N LEU A 6 1.09 -3.10 -1.47
CA LEU A 6 -0.37 -3.08 -1.43
C LEU A 6 -0.92 -1.71 -1.01
N THR A 7 -2.14 -1.40 -1.44
CA THR A 7 -2.93 -0.26 -0.98
C THR A 7 -4.18 -0.74 -0.28
N GLY A 8 -4.40 -0.30 0.97
CA GLY A 8 -5.54 -0.72 1.81
C GLY A 8 -6.39 0.47 2.28
N GLY A 9 -7.65 0.18 2.63
CA GLY A 9 -8.63 1.17 3.08
C GLY A 9 -9.24 2.00 1.95
N GLY A 10 -9.80 3.17 2.28
CA GLY A 10 -10.37 4.08 1.27
C GLY A 10 -9.30 4.65 0.34
N ASP A 11 -9.59 4.71 -0.96
CA ASP A 11 -8.71 5.34 -1.94
C ASP A 11 -8.62 6.85 -1.72
N CYS A 12 -7.48 7.43 -2.07
CA CYS A 12 -7.30 8.88 -2.05
C CYS A 12 -6.36 9.34 -3.18
N PRO A 13 -6.25 10.64 -3.44
CA PRO A 13 -5.22 11.18 -4.32
C PRO A 13 -3.81 10.83 -3.83
N GLY A 14 -2.88 10.60 -4.76
CA GLY A 14 -1.46 10.42 -4.46
C GLY A 14 -0.96 8.97 -4.33
N LEU A 15 -1.83 7.95 -4.26
CA LEU A 15 -1.37 6.55 -4.11
C LEU A 15 -0.49 6.07 -5.26
N ASN A 16 -0.90 6.39 -6.49
CA ASN A 16 -0.11 6.08 -7.66
C ASN A 16 1.26 6.78 -7.67
N ALA A 17 1.35 7.97 -7.06
CA ALA A 17 2.62 8.67 -6.89
C ALA A 17 3.53 7.92 -5.90
N VAL A 18 2.99 7.45 -4.77
CA VAL A 18 3.71 6.63 -3.78
C VAL A 18 4.19 5.32 -4.42
N ILE A 19 3.29 4.56 -5.07
CA ILE A 19 3.63 3.29 -5.76
C ILE A 19 4.75 3.53 -6.79
N ARG A 20 4.63 4.57 -7.60
CA ARG A 20 5.68 4.90 -8.58
C ARG A 20 7.01 5.26 -7.91
N ALA A 21 6.99 6.00 -6.81
CA ALA A 21 8.18 6.43 -6.10
C ALA A 21 8.94 5.23 -5.53
N VAL A 22 8.25 4.33 -4.82
CA VAL A 22 8.88 3.13 -4.23
C VAL A 22 9.45 2.21 -5.31
N VAL A 23 8.70 1.95 -6.38
CA VAL A 23 9.15 1.10 -7.48
C VAL A 23 10.33 1.72 -8.21
N ARG A 24 10.27 3.00 -8.58
CA ARG A 24 11.39 3.64 -9.30
C ARG A 24 12.65 3.69 -8.44
N LYS A 25 12.53 4.11 -7.18
CA LYS A 25 13.70 4.22 -6.30
C LYS A 25 14.30 2.85 -6.03
N GLY A 26 13.47 1.88 -5.65
CA GLY A 26 13.92 0.52 -5.33
C GLY A 26 14.55 -0.18 -6.53
N THR A 27 13.95 -0.11 -7.72
CA THR A 27 14.50 -0.77 -8.91
C THR A 27 15.75 -0.05 -9.43
N VAL A 28 15.72 1.27 -9.60
CA VAL A 28 16.80 2.00 -10.27
C VAL A 28 18.02 2.21 -9.38
N VAL A 29 17.81 2.44 -8.08
CA VAL A 29 18.91 2.77 -7.14
C VAL A 29 19.37 1.56 -6.35
N HIS A 30 18.45 0.66 -5.98
CA HIS A 30 18.75 -0.45 -5.07
C HIS A 30 18.70 -1.83 -5.74
N GLY A 31 18.37 -1.90 -7.04
CA GLY A 31 18.28 -3.17 -7.78
C GLY A 31 17.21 -4.13 -7.21
N HIS A 32 16.18 -3.61 -6.56
CA HIS A 32 15.10 -4.42 -5.99
C HIS A 32 14.03 -4.77 -7.03
N GLU A 33 13.44 -5.95 -6.86
CA GLU A 33 12.26 -6.39 -7.60
C GLU A 33 10.99 -6.10 -6.82
N PHE A 34 9.87 -5.89 -7.52
CA PHE A 34 8.59 -5.60 -6.89
C PHE A 34 7.48 -6.49 -7.44
N VAL A 35 6.53 -6.82 -6.57
CA VAL A 35 5.26 -7.43 -6.92
C VAL A 35 4.12 -6.58 -6.34
N GLY A 36 3.10 -6.32 -7.14
CA GLY A 36 1.91 -5.62 -6.68
C GLY A 36 0.90 -6.64 -6.16
N PHE A 37 0.44 -6.48 -4.93
CA PHE A 37 -0.69 -7.25 -4.40
C PHE A 37 -1.98 -6.49 -4.65
N ARG A 38 -2.96 -7.19 -5.22
CA ARG A 38 -4.24 -6.57 -5.59
C ARG A 38 -5.20 -6.53 -4.42
N ASP A 39 -6.04 -5.49 -4.39
CA ASP A 39 -7.18 -5.36 -3.48
C ASP A 39 -6.77 -5.39 -1.99
N GLY A 40 -5.72 -4.65 -1.63
CA GLY A 40 -5.25 -4.53 -0.25
C GLY A 40 -4.80 -5.85 0.36
N TRP A 41 -5.16 -6.10 1.63
CA TRP A 41 -4.75 -7.33 2.34
C TRP A 41 -5.36 -8.61 1.76
N LYS A 42 -6.38 -8.52 0.91
CA LYS A 42 -6.88 -9.67 0.16
C LYS A 42 -5.77 -10.26 -0.73
N GLY A 43 -4.94 -9.40 -1.32
CA GLY A 43 -3.85 -9.80 -2.21
C GLY A 43 -2.85 -10.75 -1.55
N PRO A 44 -2.17 -10.37 -0.46
CA PRO A 44 -1.26 -11.27 0.24
C PRO A 44 -1.95 -12.50 0.82
N LEU A 45 -3.23 -12.40 1.21
CA LEU A 45 -3.98 -13.50 1.80
C LEU A 45 -4.36 -14.58 0.76
N GLU A 46 -4.72 -14.18 -0.45
CA GLU A 46 -5.18 -15.08 -1.53
C GLU A 46 -4.15 -15.26 -2.66
N GLY A 47 -2.96 -14.66 -2.55
CA GLY A 47 -1.93 -14.70 -3.59
C GLY A 47 -2.27 -13.88 -4.85
N LEU A 48 -3.19 -12.90 -4.75
CA LEU A 48 -3.59 -12.09 -5.90
C LEU A 48 -2.52 -11.05 -6.22
N THR A 49 -1.76 -11.30 -7.27
CA THR A 49 -0.61 -10.47 -7.66
C THR A 49 -0.72 -9.91 -9.06
N MET A 50 0.08 -8.88 -9.33
CA MET A 50 0.39 -8.39 -10.66
C MET A 50 1.86 -7.99 -10.75
N PRO A 51 2.47 -8.02 -11.95
CA PRO A 51 3.80 -7.45 -12.15
C PRO A 51 3.81 -5.98 -11.75
N LEU A 52 4.83 -5.57 -11.00
CA LEU A 52 4.99 -4.18 -10.59
C LEU A 52 6.42 -3.75 -10.85
N GLY A 53 6.61 -2.92 -11.88
CA GLY A 53 7.93 -2.44 -12.29
C GLY A 53 7.87 -1.05 -12.89
N VAL A 54 9.04 -0.57 -13.36
CA VAL A 54 9.15 0.76 -13.97
C VAL A 54 8.19 0.94 -15.15
N THR A 55 7.91 -0.13 -15.89
CA THR A 55 6.97 -0.12 -17.02
C THR A 55 5.53 0.05 -16.56
N GLN A 56 5.08 -0.74 -15.59
CA GLN A 56 3.71 -0.69 -15.07
C GLN A 56 3.41 0.61 -14.33
N THR A 57 4.43 1.29 -13.82
CA THR A 57 4.31 2.59 -13.12
C THR A 57 4.50 3.81 -14.02
N ARG A 58 4.57 3.65 -15.36
CA ARG A 58 4.59 4.79 -16.29
C ARG A 58 3.21 5.44 -16.38
N GLY A 59 3.19 6.78 -16.44
CA GLY A 59 1.95 7.54 -16.66
C GLY A 59 0.95 7.53 -15.50
N ILE A 60 1.24 6.86 -14.37
CA ILE A 60 0.31 6.80 -13.24
C ILE A 60 0.41 7.99 -12.28
N LEU A 61 1.50 8.77 -12.35
CA LEU A 61 1.77 9.87 -11.43
C LEU A 61 0.60 10.89 -11.30
N PRO A 62 -0.05 11.35 -12.40
CA PRO A 62 -1.17 12.30 -12.30
C PRO A 62 -2.53 11.62 -12.06
N ARG A 63 -2.61 10.28 -11.98
CA ARG A 63 -3.89 9.56 -11.87
C ARG A 63 -4.31 9.45 -10.41
N GLY A 64 -5.56 9.81 -10.12
CA GLY A 64 -6.21 9.52 -8.83
C GLY A 64 -6.41 8.01 -8.59
N GLY A 65 -6.75 7.67 -7.34
CA GLY A 65 -6.94 6.28 -6.91
C GLY A 65 -5.63 5.47 -6.88
N THR A 66 -5.75 4.15 -6.98
CA THR A 66 -4.63 3.20 -6.97
C THR A 66 -4.72 2.19 -8.13
N ILE A 67 -3.60 1.89 -8.77
CA ILE A 67 -3.52 0.81 -9.77
C ILE A 67 -3.60 -0.60 -9.16
N LEU A 68 -3.42 -0.74 -7.85
CA LEU A 68 -3.45 -2.03 -7.15
C LEU A 68 -4.84 -2.40 -6.65
N GLY A 69 -5.80 -1.47 -6.68
CA GLY A 69 -7.09 -1.63 -6.02
C GLY A 69 -6.95 -1.64 -4.49
N SER A 70 -8.09 -1.70 -3.82
CA SER A 70 -8.16 -1.77 -2.36
C SER A 70 -9.37 -2.60 -1.93
N SER A 71 -9.32 -3.13 -0.73
CA SER A 71 -10.46 -3.79 -0.09
C SER A 71 -10.46 -3.53 1.42
N ARG A 72 -11.55 -3.94 2.09
CA ARG A 72 -11.70 -3.91 3.55
C ARG A 72 -11.32 -5.23 4.22
N THR A 73 -10.60 -6.11 3.52
CA THR A 73 -10.13 -7.38 4.10
C THR A 73 -9.18 -7.09 5.25
N ASN A 74 -9.44 -7.71 6.41
CA ASN A 74 -8.54 -7.69 7.55
C ASN A 74 -8.11 -9.13 7.85
N PRO A 75 -6.85 -9.50 7.57
CA PRO A 75 -6.38 -10.88 7.71
C PRO A 75 -6.29 -11.33 9.17
N ILE A 76 -6.23 -10.41 10.14
CA ILE A 76 -6.22 -10.74 11.57
C ILE A 76 -7.59 -11.30 12.03
N LYS A 77 -8.66 -10.95 11.32
CA LYS A 77 -10.01 -11.48 11.57
C LYS A 77 -10.26 -12.82 10.86
N VAL A 78 -9.32 -13.29 10.04
CA VAL A 78 -9.42 -14.53 9.29
C VAL A 78 -8.64 -15.60 10.04
N ASP A 79 -9.27 -16.75 10.28
CA ASP A 79 -8.61 -17.87 10.94
C ASP A 79 -7.41 -18.36 10.11
N GLY A 80 -6.24 -18.40 10.75
CA GLY A 80 -4.95 -18.67 10.09
C GLY A 80 -4.51 -17.62 9.06
N GLY A 81 -5.04 -16.39 9.13
CA GLY A 81 -4.82 -15.38 8.09
C GLY A 81 -3.38 -14.89 8.00
N VAL A 82 -2.67 -14.77 9.13
CA VAL A 82 -1.26 -14.36 9.18
C VAL A 82 -0.38 -15.45 8.57
N GLU A 83 -0.61 -16.70 8.96
CA GLU A 83 0.12 -17.87 8.50
C GLU A 83 -0.06 -18.08 6.99
N ARG A 84 -1.27 -17.83 6.46
CA ARG A 84 -1.52 -17.84 5.02
C ARG A 84 -0.75 -16.76 4.27
N ILE A 85 -0.71 -15.54 4.81
CA ILE A 85 0.10 -14.46 4.24
C ILE A 85 1.56 -14.89 4.22
N GLU A 86 2.11 -15.37 5.34
CA GLU A 86 3.49 -15.85 5.42
C GLU A 86 3.81 -16.93 4.39
N ALA A 87 2.92 -17.92 4.26
CA ALA A 87 3.07 -18.99 3.27
C ALA A 87 3.10 -18.45 1.84
N ASN A 88 2.17 -17.57 1.49
CA ASN A 88 2.10 -16.96 0.16
C ASN A 88 3.32 -16.07 -0.13
N LEU A 89 3.77 -15.28 0.84
CA LEU A 89 4.99 -14.47 0.67
C LEU A 89 6.21 -15.36 0.43
N ARG A 90 6.33 -16.45 1.19
CA ARG A 90 7.42 -17.43 1.03
C ARG A 90 7.39 -18.10 -0.35
N GLU A 91 6.23 -18.54 -0.80
CA GLU A 91 6.04 -19.16 -2.12
C GLU A 91 6.37 -18.18 -3.26
N LEU A 92 5.99 -16.91 -3.10
CA LEU A 92 6.26 -15.85 -4.06
C LEU A 92 7.68 -15.27 -3.95
N GLY A 93 8.48 -15.74 -2.98
CA GLY A 93 9.83 -15.24 -2.70
C GLY A 93 9.87 -13.78 -2.29
N VAL A 94 8.84 -13.28 -1.61
CA VAL A 94 8.73 -11.88 -1.15
C VAL A 94 9.40 -11.73 0.21
N ASP A 95 10.42 -10.87 0.28
CA ASP A 95 11.25 -10.65 1.46
C ASP A 95 10.67 -9.59 2.42
N ALA A 96 9.86 -8.66 1.89
CA ALA A 96 9.30 -7.54 2.63
C ALA A 96 8.00 -7.00 1.99
N LEU A 97 7.18 -6.33 2.79
CA LEU A 97 5.97 -5.65 2.37
C LEU A 97 6.03 -4.13 2.57
N ILE A 98 5.46 -3.39 1.63
CA ILE A 98 5.12 -1.97 1.78
C ILE A 98 3.59 -1.87 1.80
N ALA A 99 3.04 -1.53 2.96
CA ALA A 99 1.61 -1.38 3.19
C ALA A 99 1.23 0.11 3.18
N ILE A 100 0.53 0.54 2.14
CA ILE A 100 0.09 1.93 1.97
C ILE A 100 -1.37 2.02 2.44
N GLY A 101 -1.64 2.70 3.54
CA GLY A 101 -3.01 2.72 4.08
C GLY A 101 -3.21 3.60 5.30
N GLY A 102 -4.44 3.57 5.81
CA GLY A 102 -4.84 4.22 7.07
C GLY A 102 -4.69 3.30 8.28
N GLU A 103 -5.28 3.68 9.40
CA GLU A 103 -5.14 3.00 10.70
C GLU A 103 -5.34 1.48 10.60
N ASP A 104 -6.43 1.02 10.00
CA ASP A 104 -6.70 -0.42 9.82
C ASP A 104 -5.59 -1.14 9.05
N THR A 105 -5.06 -0.52 8.00
CA THR A 105 -4.02 -1.13 7.17
C THR A 105 -2.69 -1.19 7.92
N LEU A 106 -2.35 -0.11 8.63
CA LEU A 106 -1.11 0.00 9.39
C LEU A 106 -1.14 -0.82 10.69
N GLY A 107 -2.31 -1.01 11.29
CA GLY A 107 -2.51 -1.92 12.42
C GLY A 107 -2.22 -3.37 12.04
N VAL A 108 -2.71 -3.82 10.86
CA VAL A 108 -2.34 -5.14 10.33
C VAL A 108 -0.84 -5.23 10.03
N ALA A 109 -0.25 -4.19 9.42
CA ALA A 109 1.18 -4.15 9.15
C ALA A 109 2.01 -4.31 10.44
N THR A 110 1.60 -3.64 11.52
CA THR A 110 2.21 -3.74 12.85
C THR A 110 2.09 -5.16 13.41
N SER A 111 0.90 -5.78 13.29
CA SER A 111 0.70 -7.17 13.71
C SER A 111 1.61 -8.12 12.95
N LEU A 112 1.73 -7.99 11.62
CA LEU A 112 2.62 -8.82 10.82
C LEU A 112 4.09 -8.60 11.20
N ALA A 113 4.50 -7.36 11.48
CA ALA A 113 5.85 -7.07 11.97
C ALA A 113 6.13 -7.76 13.31
N ALA A 114 5.15 -7.81 14.21
CA ALA A 114 5.27 -8.54 15.48
C ALA A 114 5.40 -10.07 15.29
N HIS A 115 4.95 -10.61 14.16
CA HIS A 115 5.14 -12.01 13.76
C HIS A 115 6.45 -12.24 13.00
N GLY A 116 7.31 -11.22 12.87
CA GLY A 116 8.64 -11.32 12.27
C GLY A 116 8.70 -11.05 10.77
N LEU A 117 7.62 -10.58 10.15
CA LEU A 117 7.65 -10.15 8.74
C LEU A 117 8.29 -8.76 8.63
N ASN A 118 9.07 -8.54 7.58
CA ASN A 118 9.58 -7.22 7.26
C ASN A 118 8.48 -6.38 6.62
N VAL A 119 7.93 -5.39 7.33
CA VAL A 119 6.86 -4.54 6.83
C VAL A 119 7.18 -3.06 7.05
N VAL A 120 6.92 -2.24 6.03
CA VAL A 120 6.98 -0.78 6.10
C VAL A 120 5.58 -0.23 5.86
N GLY A 121 5.09 0.58 6.80
CA GLY A 121 3.84 1.33 6.66
C GLY A 121 4.03 2.66 5.95
N VAL A 122 3.14 3.02 5.05
CA VAL A 122 3.09 4.36 4.42
C VAL A 122 1.75 5.03 4.75
N PRO A 123 1.76 6.17 5.47
CA PRO A 123 0.55 6.77 6.02
C PRO A 123 -0.31 7.43 4.94
N LYS A 124 -1.51 6.89 4.77
CA LYS A 124 -2.44 7.31 3.73
C LYS A 124 -3.85 7.50 4.30
N THR A 125 -4.36 8.71 4.17
CA THR A 125 -5.78 9.03 4.38
C THR A 125 -6.02 10.50 3.97
N ILE A 126 -7.26 10.84 3.60
CA ILE A 126 -7.64 12.25 3.44
C ILE A 126 -7.96 12.91 4.79
N ASP A 127 -8.11 12.12 5.85
CA ASP A 127 -8.59 12.60 7.16
C ASP A 127 -7.47 13.20 8.03
N ASN A 128 -6.20 12.95 7.68
CA ASN A 128 -5.01 13.35 8.42
C ASN A 128 -5.02 13.00 9.91
N ASP A 129 -5.51 11.81 10.23
CA ASP A 129 -5.76 11.31 11.58
C ASP A 129 -4.77 10.21 12.02
N LEU A 130 -3.67 10.02 11.28
CA LEU A 130 -2.66 9.02 11.60
C LEU A 130 -1.56 9.62 12.48
N SER A 131 -1.23 8.92 13.57
CA SER A 131 -0.12 9.33 14.44
C SER A 131 1.24 9.14 13.77
N GLY A 132 2.22 9.98 14.14
CA GLY A 132 3.61 9.86 13.68
C GLY A 132 3.92 10.58 12.37
N THR A 133 2.98 11.33 11.81
CA THR A 133 3.20 12.27 10.70
C THR A 133 2.33 13.51 10.86
N ASP A 134 2.82 14.68 10.44
CA ASP A 134 2.01 15.91 10.42
C ASP A 134 0.99 15.89 9.28
N TYR A 135 1.32 15.19 8.18
CA TYR A 135 0.52 15.10 6.97
C TYR A 135 0.46 13.68 6.41
N THR A 136 -0.71 13.28 5.92
CA THR A 136 -0.94 12.01 5.23
C THR A 136 -1.09 12.21 3.73
N PHE A 137 -0.71 11.20 2.94
CA PHE A 137 -0.97 11.22 1.50
C PHE A 137 -2.48 11.29 1.23
N GLY A 138 -2.88 12.28 0.43
CA GLY A 138 -4.27 12.55 0.06
C GLY A 138 -4.91 13.74 0.76
N PHE A 139 -4.40 14.14 1.95
CA PHE A 139 -4.98 15.22 2.75
C PHE A 139 -5.02 16.56 2.01
N ASP A 140 -3.86 17.05 1.53
CA ASP A 140 -3.77 18.36 0.88
C ASP A 140 -4.71 18.48 -0.33
N THR A 141 -4.75 17.45 -1.19
CA THR A 141 -5.68 17.44 -2.33
C THR A 141 -7.14 17.49 -1.88
N ALA A 142 -7.51 16.79 -0.81
CA ALA A 142 -8.88 16.83 -0.28
C ALA A 142 -9.24 18.22 0.26
N VAL A 143 -8.31 18.88 0.96
CA VAL A 143 -8.49 20.26 1.45
C VAL A 143 -8.70 21.22 0.28
N GLN A 144 -7.87 21.15 -0.76
CA GLN A 144 -8.01 22.03 -1.93
C GLN A 144 -9.37 21.85 -2.63
N VAL A 145 -9.82 20.61 -2.79
CA VAL A 145 -11.14 20.32 -3.38
C VAL A 145 -12.28 20.87 -2.50
N ALA A 146 -12.16 20.76 -1.17
CA ALA A 146 -13.17 21.30 -0.25
C ALA A 146 -13.23 22.84 -0.29
N VAL A 147 -12.07 23.51 -0.34
CA VAL A 147 -11.97 24.97 -0.48
C VAL A 147 -12.64 25.42 -1.78
N GLU A 148 -12.30 24.79 -2.91
CA GLU A 148 -12.92 25.11 -4.21
C GLU A 148 -14.44 24.96 -4.19
N ALA A 149 -14.97 23.96 -3.48
CA ALA A 149 -16.40 23.74 -3.35
C ALA A 149 -17.09 24.80 -2.47
N ILE A 150 -16.40 25.33 -1.46
CA ILE A 150 -16.91 26.38 -0.57
C ILE A 150 -16.91 27.75 -1.26
N ASP A 151 -15.92 28.02 -2.12
CA ASP A 151 -15.79 29.28 -2.83
C ASP A 151 -16.83 29.48 -3.96
N ARG A 152 -17.48 28.41 -4.42
CA ARG A 152 -18.49 28.42 -5.50
C ARG A 152 -19.91 28.66 -4.98
#